data_AF-X0YS58-F1
#
_entry.id   AF-X0YS58-F1
#
_cell.length_a   1.000
_cell.length_b   1.000
_cell.length_c   1.000
_cell.angle_alpha   90.00
_cell.angle_beta   90.00
_cell.angle_gamma   90.00
#
_symmetry.space_group_name_H-M   'P 1'
#
loop_
_entity.id
_entity.type
_entity.pdbx_description
1 polymer ?
#
loop_
_entity_poly.entity_id
_entity_poly.type
_entity_poly.pdbx_seq_one_letter_code
_entity_poly.pdbx_strand_id
1 'polypeptide(L)'
;MAPVFNRWRTRVTHPCHTVKGNELEQTLEPAMSTECKYLYGIMPADKARRFGAIGMDGGDVRVVTHGAIGMVASPAERIDFLRLDPEKTLQYLAEHQRVLEHVMNGSSVIPLKFGMFADDDRQILGILRSGREIFARALE
;
A
#
# COMPACT_ATOMS: atom_id res chain seq x y z
N MET A 1 -7.48 16.72 58.47
CA MET A 1 -8.40 15.97 57.59
C MET A 1 -7.92 16.15 56.15
N ALA A 2 -7.04 15.24 55.73
CA ALA A 2 -6.51 14.98 54.38
C ALA A 2 -5.60 13.75 54.54
N PRO A 3 -5.76 12.70 53.74
CA PRO A 3 -4.74 12.33 52.75
C PRO A 3 -5.44 11.76 51.47
N VAL A 4 -4.83 11.35 50.37
CA VAL A 4 -3.84 10.29 50.07
C VAL A 4 -3.70 10.42 48.52
N PHE A 5 -2.52 10.37 47.89
CA PHE A 5 -2.09 9.12 47.28
C PHE A 5 -0.62 9.07 46.92
N ASN A 6 -0.07 7.92 47.25
CA ASN A 6 1.34 7.63 47.39
C ASN A 6 1.91 7.06 46.11
N ARG A 7 3.13 7.50 45.84
CA ARG A 7 4.13 6.98 44.91
C ARG A 7 4.61 5.61 45.37
N TRP A 8 4.56 4.58 44.53
CA TRP A 8 5.33 3.35 44.75
C TRP A 8 6.05 2.88 43.48
N ARG A 9 7.38 2.80 43.61
CA ARG A 9 8.31 2.03 42.80
C ARG A 9 8.37 0.62 43.40
N THR A 10 8.42 -0.41 42.56
CA THR A 10 9.12 -1.64 42.91
C THR A 10 9.94 -2.10 41.71
N ARG A 11 11.26 -2.09 41.92
CA ARG A 11 12.28 -2.74 41.11
C ARG A 11 12.39 -4.16 41.67
N VAL A 12 12.25 -5.18 40.84
CA VAL A 12 12.69 -6.55 41.17
C VAL A 12 13.80 -6.90 40.18
N THR A 13 14.95 -7.27 40.74
CA THR A 13 16.16 -7.68 40.03
C THR A 13 16.19 -9.20 39.86
N HIS A 14 16.62 -9.60 38.65
CA HIS A 14 16.91 -10.92 38.07
C HIS A 14 17.49 -12.02 38.99
N PRO A 15 17.45 -13.29 38.52
CA PRO A 15 18.70 -13.82 37.97
C PRO A 15 18.59 -14.41 36.56
N CYS A 16 19.77 -14.45 35.95
CA CYS A 16 20.15 -14.81 34.60
C CYS A 16 19.91 -16.30 34.26
N HIS A 17 19.34 -16.58 33.10
CA HIS A 17 19.70 -17.76 32.32
C HIS A 17 20.04 -17.33 30.89
N THR A 18 21.32 -17.44 30.56
CA THR A 18 21.84 -17.35 29.19
C THR A 18 21.49 -18.65 28.45
N VAL A 19 20.71 -18.55 27.38
CA VAL A 19 20.63 -19.58 26.33
C VAL A 19 21.05 -18.91 25.02
N LYS A 20 22.11 -19.44 24.41
CA LYS A 20 22.56 -19.12 23.06
C LYS A 20 21.75 -19.96 22.05
N GLY A 21 21.41 -19.35 20.92
CA GLY A 21 21.24 -20.07 19.65
C GLY A 21 19.80 -20.22 19.15
N ASN A 22 19.54 -19.54 18.03
CA ASN A 22 18.77 -19.98 16.87
C ASN A 22 17.38 -20.63 17.06
N GLU A 23 16.34 -19.89 16.69
CA GLU A 23 15.12 -20.32 15.96
C GLU A 23 14.21 -19.07 15.88
N LEU A 24 14.08 -18.43 14.71
CA LEU A 24 13.10 -18.72 13.65
C LEU A 24 11.64 -18.59 14.12
N GLU A 25 10.89 -17.88 13.29
CA GLU A 25 9.43 -17.68 13.35
C GLU A 25 8.92 -16.58 14.29
N GLN A 26 9.28 -15.34 13.97
CA GLN A 26 8.25 -14.30 14.00
C GLN A 26 7.27 -14.57 12.86
N THR A 27 6.35 -15.50 13.12
CA THR A 27 5.07 -15.58 12.41
C THR A 27 4.36 -14.28 12.69
N LEU A 28 4.58 -13.29 11.83
CA LEU A 28 3.64 -12.20 11.65
C LEU A 28 2.36 -12.85 11.14
N GLU A 29 1.52 -13.26 12.07
CA GLU A 29 0.11 -13.48 11.81
C GLU A 29 -0.36 -12.24 11.04
N PRO A 30 -0.82 -12.37 9.78
CA PRO A 30 -1.38 -11.20 9.13
C PRO A 30 -2.60 -10.86 9.98
N ALA A 31 -2.53 -9.73 10.69
CA ALA A 31 -3.73 -8.99 11.02
C ALA A 31 -4.55 -9.02 9.75
N MET A 32 -5.77 -9.57 9.80
CA MET A 32 -6.67 -9.57 8.65
C MET A 32 -7.04 -8.11 8.38
N SER A 33 -6.13 -7.40 7.74
CA SER A 33 -6.34 -6.08 7.24
C SER A 33 -7.28 -6.27 6.05
N THR A 34 -8.40 -5.57 6.10
CA THR A 34 -9.33 -5.42 4.97
C THR A 34 -8.66 -4.51 3.93
N GLU A 35 -7.44 -4.89 3.51
CA GLU A 35 -6.54 -4.11 2.68
C GLU A 35 -6.92 -4.29 1.23
N CYS A 36 -7.72 -3.35 0.75
CA CYS A 36 -7.91 -3.13 -0.68
C CYS A 36 -6.59 -2.70 -1.35
N LYS A 37 -6.62 -2.62 -2.67
CA LYS A 37 -5.53 -2.11 -3.51
C LYS A 37 -5.95 -0.78 -4.10
N TYR A 38 -5.24 0.29 -3.78
CA TYR A 38 -5.45 1.56 -4.45
C TYR A 38 -4.76 1.56 -5.81
N LEU A 39 -5.46 2.04 -6.84
CA LEU A 39 -5.03 1.97 -8.23
C LEU A 39 -4.56 3.35 -8.70
N TYR A 40 -3.35 3.41 -9.24
CA TYR A 40 -2.77 4.66 -9.73
C TYR A 40 -2.88 4.79 -11.24
N GLY A 41 -2.47 3.75 -11.98
CA GLY A 41 -2.32 3.84 -13.44
C GLY A 41 -2.03 2.49 -14.08
N ILE A 42 -2.11 2.45 -15.41
CA ILE A 42 -1.75 1.28 -16.23
C ILE A 42 -0.52 1.64 -17.05
N MET A 43 0.45 0.72 -17.14
CA MET A 43 1.71 0.93 -17.86
C MET A 43 2.14 -0.32 -18.63
N PRO A 44 3.08 -0.21 -19.59
CA PRO A 44 3.73 -1.37 -20.18
C PRO A 44 4.54 -2.10 -19.11
N ALA A 45 4.29 -3.40 -18.94
CA ALA A 45 5.04 -4.24 -18.01
C ALA A 45 4.81 -5.72 -18.30
N ASP A 46 5.89 -6.45 -18.51
CA ASP A 46 5.92 -7.92 -18.64
C ASP A 46 6.36 -8.62 -17.35
N LYS A 47 6.90 -7.85 -16.38
CA LYS A 47 7.42 -8.32 -15.10
C LYS A 47 6.94 -7.46 -13.95
N ALA A 48 6.76 -8.09 -12.79
CA ALA A 48 6.47 -7.38 -11.57
C ALA A 48 7.62 -6.42 -11.23
N ARG A 49 7.27 -5.21 -10.78
CA ARG A 49 8.19 -4.15 -10.37
C ARG A 49 7.69 -3.51 -9.08
N ARG A 50 8.59 -3.08 -8.21
CA ARG A 50 8.27 -2.28 -7.02
C ARG A 50 8.89 -0.90 -7.17
N PHE A 51 8.20 0.11 -6.67
CA PHE A 51 8.65 1.50 -6.59
C PHE A 51 8.92 1.93 -5.13
N GLY A 52 8.65 1.04 -4.17
CA GLY A 52 8.87 1.28 -2.75
C GLY A 52 7.67 1.93 -2.07
N ALA A 53 7.86 2.27 -0.79
CA ALA A 53 6.89 2.91 0.11
C ALA A 53 6.62 4.38 -0.24
N ILE A 54 6.18 4.63 -1.47
CA ILE A 54 5.88 5.98 -2.00
C ILE A 54 4.37 6.21 -2.18
N GLY A 55 3.56 5.19 -1.92
CA GLY A 55 2.10 5.21 -2.07
C GLY A 55 1.38 5.97 -0.96
N MET A 56 0.05 5.88 -0.98
CA MET A 56 -0.79 6.52 0.04
C MET A 56 -0.46 5.95 1.41
N ASP A 57 -0.33 6.82 2.41
CA ASP A 57 0.10 6.48 3.77
C ASP A 57 1.40 5.64 3.81
N GLY A 58 2.28 5.80 2.82
CA GLY A 58 3.52 5.04 2.71
C GLY A 58 3.34 3.62 2.17
N GLY A 59 2.20 3.30 1.55
CA GLY A 59 1.95 2.01 0.92
C GLY A 59 3.02 1.64 -0.11
N ASP A 60 3.45 0.38 -0.10
CA ASP A 60 4.44 -0.11 -1.06
C ASP A 60 3.84 -0.25 -2.46
N VAL A 61 4.25 0.63 -3.36
CA VAL A 61 3.75 0.70 -4.73
C VAL A 61 4.43 -0.37 -5.57
N ARG A 62 3.61 -1.18 -6.25
CA ARG A 62 4.05 -2.27 -7.10
C ARG A 62 3.21 -2.38 -8.37
N VAL A 63 3.74 -3.13 -9.33
CA VAL A 63 3.06 -3.45 -10.58
C VAL A 63 2.51 -4.87 -10.52
N VAL A 64 1.21 -5.01 -10.73
CA VAL A 64 0.53 -6.29 -11.00
C VAL A 64 0.43 -6.46 -12.51
N THR A 65 1.05 -7.50 -13.06
CA THR A 65 1.17 -7.66 -14.52
C THR A 65 0.21 -8.69 -15.12
N HIS A 66 -0.18 -8.46 -16.37
CA HIS A 66 -0.90 -9.41 -17.20
C HIS A 66 -0.49 -9.27 -18.67
N GLY A 67 0.30 -10.21 -19.18
CA GLY A 67 0.86 -10.11 -20.52
C GLY A 67 1.92 -9.01 -20.60
N ALA A 68 1.72 -8.02 -21.47
CA ALA A 68 2.64 -6.90 -21.69
C ALA A 68 2.22 -5.59 -20.99
N ILE A 69 1.15 -5.63 -20.18
CA ILE A 69 0.64 -4.48 -19.43
C ILE A 69 0.60 -4.79 -17.93
N GLY A 70 0.67 -3.75 -17.11
CA GLY A 70 0.54 -3.86 -15.67
C GLY A 70 -0.18 -2.69 -15.03
N MET A 71 -0.82 -2.96 -13.89
CA MET A 71 -1.47 -1.99 -13.03
C MET A 71 -0.51 -1.57 -11.93
N VAL A 72 -0.30 -0.26 -11.78
CA VAL A 72 0.39 0.35 -10.64
C VAL A 72 -0.59 0.44 -9.49
N ALA A 73 -0.28 -0.23 -8.38
CA ALA A 73 -1.13 -0.27 -7.20
C ALA A 73 -0.33 -0.36 -5.90
N SER A 74 -0.94 0.02 -4.78
CA SER A 74 -0.41 -0.23 -3.43
C SER A 74 -1.51 -0.79 -2.53
N PRO A 75 -1.16 -1.51 -1.44
CA PRO A 75 -2.11 -1.74 -0.36
C PRO A 75 -2.60 -0.41 0.21
N ALA A 76 -3.88 -0.36 0.58
CA ALA A 76 -4.49 0.78 1.25
C ALA A 76 -5.77 0.34 1.97
N GLU A 77 -6.13 1.06 3.03
CA GLU A 77 -7.48 0.97 3.56
C GLU A 77 -8.48 1.60 2.57
N ARG A 78 -9.73 1.09 2.58
CA ARG A 78 -10.78 1.67 1.74
C ARG A 78 -11.26 2.98 2.34
N ILE A 79 -11.14 4.07 1.59
CA ILE A 79 -11.49 5.42 2.02
C ILE A 79 -12.67 5.95 1.20
N ASP A 80 -13.67 6.50 1.89
CA ASP A 80 -14.74 7.30 1.27
C ASP A 80 -14.29 8.77 1.20
N PHE A 81 -13.63 9.15 0.11
CA PHE A 81 -13.08 10.50 -0.10
C PHE A 81 -14.14 11.61 -0.10
N LEU A 82 -15.43 11.29 -0.25
CA LEU A 82 -16.52 12.28 -0.18
C LEU A 82 -16.91 12.65 1.24
N ARG A 83 -16.61 11.76 2.21
CA ARG A 83 -16.86 11.96 3.64
C ARG A 83 -15.63 12.38 4.42
N LEU A 84 -14.47 12.30 3.79
CA LEU A 84 -13.21 12.69 4.39
C LEU A 84 -13.09 14.21 4.48
N ASP A 85 -12.35 14.68 5.49
CA ASP A 85 -11.98 16.08 5.60
C ASP A 85 -11.29 16.58 4.29
N PRO A 86 -11.67 17.76 3.75
CA PRO A 86 -11.12 18.25 2.49
C PRO A 86 -9.60 18.39 2.47
N GLU A 87 -8.95 18.77 3.58
CA GLU A 87 -7.49 18.90 3.64
C GLU A 87 -6.82 17.53 3.49
N LYS A 88 -7.38 16.50 4.13
CA LYS A 88 -6.90 15.12 3.95
C LYS A 88 -7.15 14.58 2.55
N THR A 89 -8.29 14.89 1.93
CA THR A 89 -8.55 14.50 0.54
C THR A 89 -7.53 15.14 -0.42
N LEU A 90 -7.17 16.41 -0.19
CA LEU A 90 -6.13 17.08 -0.96
C LEU A 90 -4.74 16.45 -0.74
N GLN A 91 -4.42 16.02 0.48
CA GLN A 91 -3.19 15.28 0.76
C GLN A 91 -3.13 13.98 -0.05
N TYR A 92 -4.17 13.15 -0.01
CA TYR A 92 -4.19 11.90 -0.78
C TYR A 92 -4.14 12.15 -2.29
N LEU A 93 -4.78 13.21 -2.78
CA LEU A 93 -4.69 13.59 -4.19
C LEU A 93 -3.24 13.95 -4.56
N ALA A 94 -2.54 14.72 -3.73
CA ALA A 94 -1.13 15.04 -3.95
C ALA A 94 -0.24 13.79 -3.92
N GLU A 95 -0.48 12.86 -2.99
CA GLU A 95 0.23 11.58 -2.93
C GLU A 95 -0.01 10.73 -4.18
N HIS A 96 -1.25 10.66 -4.66
CA HIS A 96 -1.58 9.98 -5.92
C HIS A 96 -0.85 10.58 -7.12
N GLN A 97 -0.82 11.92 -7.25
CA GLN A 97 -0.10 12.58 -8.33
C GLN A 97 1.41 12.32 -8.24
N ARG A 98 1.99 12.41 -7.04
CA ARG A 98 3.42 12.15 -6.80
C ARG A 98 3.84 10.74 -7.24
N VAL A 99 3.00 9.73 -6.97
CA VAL A 99 3.27 8.35 -7.43
C VAL A 99 3.26 8.28 -8.94
N LEU A 100 2.26 8.88 -9.59
CA LEU A 100 2.17 8.88 -11.05
C LEU A 100 3.40 9.54 -11.69
N GLU A 101 3.78 10.73 -11.23
CA GLU A 101 4.98 11.43 -11.70
C GLU A 101 6.25 10.57 -11.55
N HIS A 102 6.39 9.90 -10.40
CA HIS A 102 7.52 9.02 -10.16
C HIS A 102 7.56 7.84 -11.13
N VAL A 103 6.42 7.21 -11.41
CA VAL A 103 6.33 6.09 -12.36
C VAL A 103 6.59 6.57 -13.81
N MET A 104 6.06 7.73 -14.17
CA MET A 104 6.16 8.30 -15.51
C MET A 104 7.60 8.65 -15.90
N ASN A 105 8.47 8.96 -14.94
CA ASN A 105 9.89 9.22 -15.19
C ASN A 105 10.63 8.05 -15.86
N GLY A 106 10.05 6.84 -15.89
CA GLY A 106 10.67 5.66 -16.52
C GLY A 106 9.82 4.90 -17.53
N SER A 107 8.57 5.32 -17.80
CA SER A 107 7.68 4.64 -18.76
C SER A 107 6.42 5.45 -19.07
N SER A 108 5.74 5.12 -20.17
CA SER A 108 4.39 5.62 -20.45
C SER A 108 3.39 5.07 -19.43
N VAL A 109 2.42 5.89 -19.03
CA VAL A 109 1.37 5.53 -18.07
C VAL A 109 0.05 6.10 -18.54
N ILE A 110 -1.01 5.30 -18.49
CA ILE A 110 -2.40 5.75 -18.53
C ILE A 110 -2.82 6.03 -17.09
N PRO A 111 -3.00 7.31 -16.69
CA PRO A 111 -3.45 7.64 -15.34
C PRO A 111 -4.88 7.16 -15.12
N LEU A 112 -5.14 6.55 -13.96
CA LEU A 112 -6.50 6.25 -13.54
C LEU A 112 -7.05 7.40 -12.71
N LYS A 113 -8.38 7.50 -12.67
CA LYS A 113 -9.05 8.50 -11.84
C LYS A 113 -8.66 8.32 -10.36
N PHE A 114 -8.42 9.43 -9.67
CA PHE A 114 -8.28 9.43 -8.21
C PHE A 114 -9.46 8.72 -7.52
N GLY A 115 -9.15 7.93 -6.48
CA GLY A 115 -10.17 7.23 -5.69
C GLY A 115 -10.53 5.83 -6.19
N MET A 116 -9.78 5.27 -7.14
CA MET A 116 -10.03 3.91 -7.64
C MET A 116 -9.39 2.86 -6.74
N PHE A 117 -10.19 1.87 -6.32
CA PHE A 117 -9.74 0.73 -5.54
C PHE A 117 -10.13 -0.58 -6.20
N ALA A 118 -9.29 -1.61 -6.00
CA ALA A 118 -9.64 -2.99 -6.18
C ALA A 118 -9.68 -3.73 -4.84
N ASP A 119 -10.49 -4.77 -4.70
CA ASP A 119 -10.57 -5.56 -3.47
C ASP A 119 -9.34 -6.45 -3.32
N ASP A 120 -8.84 -7.00 -4.43
CA ASP A 120 -7.64 -7.85 -4.45
C ASP A 120 -6.94 -7.82 -5.83
N ASP A 121 -5.82 -8.54 -5.92
CA ASP A 121 -5.06 -8.68 -7.16
C ASP A 121 -5.84 -9.44 -8.25
N ARG A 122 -6.82 -10.29 -7.90
CA ARG A 122 -7.63 -11.03 -8.89
C ARG A 122 -8.54 -10.07 -9.64
N GLN A 123 -9.13 -9.08 -8.96
CA GLN A 123 -9.91 -8.03 -9.59
C GLN A 123 -9.03 -7.16 -10.52
N ILE A 124 -7.81 -6.82 -10.09
CA ILE A 124 -6.84 -6.11 -10.94
C ILE A 124 -6.54 -6.91 -12.22
N LEU A 125 -6.25 -8.20 -12.08
CA LEU A 125 -6.01 -9.09 -13.23
C LEU A 125 -7.23 -9.20 -14.15
N GLY A 126 -8.44 -9.16 -13.59
CA GLY A 126 -9.69 -9.08 -14.35
C GLY A 126 -9.76 -7.82 -15.22
N ILE A 127 -9.49 -6.65 -14.63
CA ILE A 127 -9.47 -5.36 -15.33
C ILE A 127 -8.46 -5.38 -16.48
N LEU A 128 -7.21 -5.81 -16.21
CA LEU A 128 -6.16 -5.87 -17.22
C LEU A 128 -6.50 -6.85 -18.36
N ARG A 129 -7.09 -8.00 -18.04
CA ARG A 129 -7.49 -8.99 -19.04
C ARG A 129 -8.60 -8.46 -19.95
N SER A 130 -9.64 -7.86 -19.37
CA SER A 130 -10.79 -7.34 -20.13
C SER A 130 -10.44 -6.14 -20.98
N GLY A 131 -9.57 -5.25 -20.49
CA GLY A 131 -9.16 -4.04 -21.20
C GLY A 131 -7.89 -4.17 -22.04
N ARG A 132 -7.32 -5.37 -22.18
CA ARG A 132 -5.97 -5.60 -22.73
C ARG A 132 -5.70 -4.86 -24.02
N GLU A 133 -6.59 -4.99 -25.00
CA GLU A 133 -6.40 -4.40 -26.34
C GLU A 133 -6.50 -2.88 -26.33
N ILE A 134 -7.41 -2.33 -25.51
CA ILE A 134 -7.60 -0.88 -25.37
C ILE A 134 -6.38 -0.27 -24.68
N PHE A 135 -5.91 -0.87 -23.58
CA PHE A 135 -4.76 -0.38 -22.83
C PHE A 135 -3.47 -0.51 -23.62
N ALA A 136 -3.27 -1.62 -24.35
CA ALA A 136 -2.08 -1.79 -25.20
C ALA A 136 -2.01 -0.69 -26.26
N ARG A 137 -3.10 -0.41 -26.98
CA ARG A 137 -3.15 0.65 -28.00
C ARG A 137 -2.94 2.05 -27.44
N ALA A 138 -3.40 2.33 -26.23
CA ALA A 138 -3.23 3.64 -25.61
C ALA A 138 -1.83 3.86 -25.03
N LEU A 139 -1.00 2.80 -24.98
CA LEU A 139 0.39 2.84 -24.50
C LEU A 139 1.43 2.77 -25.62
N GLU A 140 1.00 2.54 -26.86
CA GLU A 140 1.81 2.62 -28.10
C GLU A 140 2.00 4.09 -28.53
#